data_AF-A0A958D1J6-F1
#
_entry.id   AF-A0A958D1J6-F1
#
_cell.length_a   1.000
_cell.length_b   1.000
_cell.length_c   1.000
_cell.angle_alpha   90.00
_cell.angle_beta   90.00
_cell.angle_gamma   90.00
#
_symmetry.space_group_name_H-M   'P 1'
#
loop_
_entity.id
_entity.type
_entity.pdbx_description
1 polymer ?
#
loop_
_entity_poly.entity_id
_entity_poly.type
_entity_poly.pdbx_seq_one_letter_code
_entity_poly.pdbx_strand_id
1 'polypeptide(L)'
;DLVAHLASFELVLVEVLQDVVTPCPTPLRDALKADGQAFNDHQVDELRNGWTYERCLEEYLAAHEQVRGLVSDLPAGLLQRTGAIPWYGAQYDLEDLIAYQYYGHKREHSGQVQTFRDRFR
;
A
#
# COMPACT_ATOMS: atom_id res chain seq x y z
N ASP A 1 1.79 14.94 3.82
CA ASP A 1 1.11 13.90 4.61
C ASP A 1 0.40 12.88 3.73
N LEU A 2 -0.63 13.25 2.97
CA LEU A 2 -1.39 12.28 2.16
C LEU A 2 -0.56 11.47 1.15
N VAL A 3 0.42 12.07 0.47
CA VAL A 3 1.31 11.30 -0.43
C VAL A 3 2.24 10.36 0.33
N ALA A 4 2.77 10.79 1.48
CA ALA A 4 3.58 9.95 2.37
C ALA A 4 2.76 8.77 2.91
N HIS A 5 1.50 9.01 3.27
CA HIS A 5 0.54 7.97 3.66
C HIS A 5 0.36 6.95 2.53
N LEU A 6 0.06 7.40 1.30
CA LEU A 6 -0.08 6.50 0.15
C LEU A 6 1.21 5.74 -0.18
N ALA A 7 2.39 6.37 -0.06
CA ALA A 7 3.68 5.72 -0.23
C ALA A 7 3.88 4.56 0.76
N SER A 8 3.50 4.78 2.03
CA SER A 8 3.57 3.77 3.08
C SER A 8 2.74 2.52 2.74
N PHE A 9 1.55 2.71 2.16
CA PHE A 9 0.70 1.60 1.74
C PHE A 9 1.27 0.87 0.51
N GLU A 10 1.86 1.57 -0.46
CA GLU A 10 2.56 0.90 -1.58
C GLU A 10 3.72 0.04 -1.08
N LEU A 11 4.49 0.51 -0.11
CA LEU A 11 5.57 -0.29 0.51
C LEU A 11 5.04 -1.53 1.24
N VAL A 12 3.90 -1.43 1.92
CA VAL A 12 3.25 -2.63 2.49
C VAL A 12 2.82 -3.60 1.39
N LEU A 13 2.28 -3.11 0.28
CA LEU A 13 1.87 -3.97 -0.84
C LEU A 13 3.08 -4.68 -1.47
N VAL A 14 4.24 -4.02 -1.54
CA VAL A 14 5.51 -4.67 -1.94
C VAL A 14 5.81 -5.88 -1.06
N GLU A 15 5.79 -5.72 0.27
CA GLU A 15 6.05 -6.83 1.20
C GLU A 15 5.03 -7.97 1.05
N VAL A 16 3.75 -7.63 0.88
CA VAL A 16 2.69 -8.64 0.68
C VAL A 16 2.94 -9.44 -0.59
N LEU A 17 3.25 -8.78 -1.72
CA LEU A 17 3.47 -9.46 -2.99
C LEU A 17 4.73 -10.34 -2.95
N GLN A 18 5.78 -9.90 -2.27
CA GLN A 18 7.00 -10.69 -2.07
C GLN A 18 6.72 -11.95 -1.23
N ASP A 19 6.10 -11.79 -0.06
CA ASP A 19 5.81 -12.87 0.90
C ASP A 19 4.93 -13.97 0.29
N VAL A 20 3.97 -13.59 -0.56
CA VAL A 20 3.04 -14.55 -1.19
C VAL A 20 3.72 -15.40 -2.27
N VAL A 21 4.80 -14.89 -2.89
CA VAL A 21 5.62 -15.68 -3.84
C VAL A 21 6.63 -16.54 -3.09
N THR A 22 7.37 -15.94 -2.16
CA THR A 22 8.36 -16.61 -1.32
C THR A 22 8.26 -16.04 0.08
N PRO A 23 7.91 -16.86 1.08
CA PRO A 23 7.74 -16.37 2.45
C PRO A 23 8.95 -15.56 2.92
N CYS A 24 8.69 -14.35 3.38
CA CYS A 24 9.73 -13.41 3.81
C CYS A 24 9.26 -12.56 4.99
N PRO A 25 10.18 -11.90 5.72
CA PRO A 25 9.78 -10.92 6.73
C PRO A 25 8.96 -9.78 6.10
N THR A 26 7.91 -9.36 6.78
CA THR A 26 7.02 -8.27 6.35
C THR A 26 6.80 -7.24 7.47
N PRO A 27 7.85 -6.55 7.92
CA PRO A 27 7.76 -5.65 9.06
C PRO A 27 6.73 -4.52 8.89
N LEU A 28 6.56 -3.97 7.68
CA LEU A 28 5.58 -2.91 7.45
C LEU A 28 4.15 -3.45 7.49
N ARG A 29 3.89 -4.61 6.87
CA ARG A 29 2.58 -5.29 6.96
C ARG A 29 2.25 -5.63 8.41
N ASP A 30 3.21 -6.17 9.14
CA ASP A 30 3.01 -6.60 10.51
C ASP A 30 2.76 -5.40 11.44
N ALA A 31 3.47 -4.28 11.23
CA ALA A 31 3.22 -3.02 11.93
C ALA A 31 1.84 -2.44 11.62
N LEU A 32 1.45 -2.37 10.33
CA LEU A 32 0.13 -1.89 9.91
C LEU A 32 -0.99 -2.73 10.53
N LYS A 33 -0.82 -4.06 10.57
CA LYS A 33 -1.80 -4.98 11.15
C LYS A 33 -1.89 -4.85 12.68
N ALA A 34 -0.77 -4.59 13.35
CA ALA A 34 -0.74 -4.47 14.81
C ALA A 34 -1.47 -3.21 15.28
N ASP A 35 -1.19 -2.06 14.66
CA ASP A 35 -1.84 -0.79 14.96
C ASP A 35 -1.72 0.15 13.75
N GLY A 36 -2.81 0.28 12.99
CA GLY A 36 -2.82 1.10 11.78
C GLY A 36 -2.66 2.60 12.05
N GLN A 37 -3.08 3.08 13.22
CA GLN A 37 -2.90 4.49 13.58
C GLN A 37 -1.44 4.75 13.94
N ALA A 38 -0.87 3.95 14.85
CA ALA A 38 0.54 4.09 15.21
C ALA A 38 1.47 3.88 14.01
N PHE A 39 1.12 2.99 13.09
CA PHE A 39 1.83 2.85 11.81
C PHE A 39 1.81 4.15 11.01
N ASN A 40 0.65 4.78 10.83
CA ASN A 40 0.55 6.03 10.09
C ASN A 40 1.31 7.17 10.77
N ASP A 41 1.16 7.32 12.09
CA ASP A 41 1.87 8.34 12.87
C ASP A 41 3.40 8.18 12.69
N HIS A 42 3.90 6.95 12.79
CA HIS A 42 5.33 6.68 12.58
C HIS A 42 5.78 6.94 11.14
N GLN A 43 5.03 6.45 10.14
CA GLN A 43 5.41 6.54 8.74
C GLN A 43 5.32 7.97 8.18
N VAL A 44 4.33 8.75 8.62
CA VAL A 44 4.05 10.09 8.10
C VAL A 44 4.69 11.16 8.98
N ASP A 45 4.42 11.13 10.28
CA ASP A 45 4.73 12.23 11.19
C ASP A 45 6.11 12.11 11.83
N GLU A 46 6.66 10.90 11.93
CA GLU A 46 8.02 10.68 12.44
C GLU A 46 9.04 10.53 11.31
N LEU A 47 8.85 9.54 10.42
CA LEU A 47 9.83 9.16 9.41
C LEU A 47 9.95 10.18 8.27
N ARG A 48 8.81 10.71 7.83
CA ARG A 48 8.72 11.64 6.69
C ARG A 48 8.45 13.07 7.12
N ASN A 49 8.65 13.37 8.40
CA ASN A 49 8.56 14.72 8.93
C ASN A 49 9.52 15.65 8.18
N GLY A 50 9.00 16.78 7.71
CA GLY A 50 9.78 17.78 6.99
C GLY A 50 10.24 17.36 5.60
N TRP A 51 9.81 16.20 5.07
CA TRP A 51 10.05 15.87 3.67
C TRP A 51 9.26 16.79 2.75
N THR A 52 9.83 17.07 1.59
CA THR A 52 9.10 17.81 0.54
C THR A 52 8.06 16.91 -0.12
N TYR A 53 7.07 17.54 -0.76
CA TYR A 53 6.09 16.83 -1.57
C TYR A 53 6.77 15.98 -2.65
N GLU A 54 7.76 16.53 -3.35
CA GLU A 54 8.46 15.87 -4.45
C GLU A 54 9.15 14.59 -3.96
N ARG A 55 9.80 14.64 -2.80
CA ARG A 55 10.46 13.47 -2.21
C ARG A 55 9.46 12.37 -1.85
N CYS A 56 8.33 12.74 -1.25
CA CYS A 56 7.26 11.77 -0.95
C CYS A 56 6.67 11.18 -2.24
N LEU A 57 6.52 12.00 -3.28
CA LEU A 57 6.02 11.56 -4.58
C LEU A 57 7.01 10.60 -5.27
N GLU A 58 8.31 10.88 -5.22
CA GLU A 58 9.36 10.00 -5.74
C GLU A 58 9.31 8.62 -5.09
N GLU A 59 9.19 8.56 -3.76
CA GLU A 59 9.08 7.28 -3.05
C GLU A 59 7.79 6.53 -3.41
N TYR A 60 6.65 7.23 -3.45
CA TYR A 60 5.39 6.64 -3.89
C TYR A 60 5.51 6.05 -5.30
N LEU A 61 6.09 6.79 -6.25
CA LEU A 61 6.26 6.34 -7.63
C LEU A 61 7.23 5.15 -7.73
N ALA A 62 8.32 5.16 -6.96
CA ALA A 62 9.26 4.05 -6.92
C ALA A 62 8.62 2.77 -6.36
N ALA A 63 7.90 2.88 -5.25
CA ALA A 63 7.18 1.74 -4.65
C ALA A 63 6.07 1.24 -5.60
N HIS A 64 5.34 2.14 -6.25
CA HIS A 64 4.32 1.78 -7.22
C HIS A 64 4.90 1.03 -8.43
N GLU A 65 6.04 1.47 -8.97
CA GLU A 65 6.71 0.76 -10.06
C GLU A 65 7.18 -0.63 -9.62
N GLN A 66 7.68 -0.76 -8.39
CA GLN A 66 8.03 -2.06 -7.82
C GLN A 66 6.81 -2.98 -7.68
N VAL A 67 5.67 -2.47 -7.21
CA VAL A 67 4.41 -3.22 -7.16
C VAL A 67 4.02 -3.69 -8.56
N ARG A 68 4.09 -2.82 -9.58
CA ARG A 68 3.77 -3.19 -10.96
C ARG A 68 4.68 -4.30 -11.50
N GLY A 69 5.98 -4.23 -11.21
CA GLY A 69 6.94 -5.29 -11.54
C GLY A 69 6.58 -6.61 -10.86
N LEU A 70 6.37 -6.59 -9.54
CA LEU A 70 6.02 -7.79 -8.76
C LEU A 70 4.71 -8.43 -9.24
N VAL A 71 3.67 -7.63 -9.53
CA VAL A 71 2.41 -8.13 -10.06
C VAL A 71 2.60 -8.77 -11.44
N SER A 72 3.43 -8.18 -12.31
CA SER A 72 3.73 -8.74 -13.63
C SER A 72 4.49 -10.06 -13.56
N ASP A 73 5.29 -10.26 -12.52
CA ASP A 73 6.12 -11.45 -12.32
C ASP A 73 5.41 -12.55 -11.51
N LEU A 74 4.16 -12.34 -11.07
CA LEU A 74 3.42 -13.34 -10.31
C LEU A 74 3.21 -14.62 -11.14
N PRO A 75 3.38 -15.81 -10.52
CA PRO A 75 2.97 -17.06 -11.13
C PRO A 75 1.52 -17.03 -11.62
N ALA A 76 1.28 -17.62 -12.80
CA ALA A 76 -0.06 -17.68 -13.38
C ALA A 76 -1.09 -18.27 -12.40
N GLY A 77 -2.23 -17.60 -12.27
CA GLY A 77 -3.31 -17.99 -11.37
C GLY A 77 -3.05 -17.76 -9.88
N LEU A 78 -1.89 -17.20 -9.48
CA LEU A 78 -1.67 -16.78 -8.08
C LEU A 78 -2.57 -15.60 -7.69
N LEU A 79 -2.82 -14.67 -8.63
CA LEU A 79 -3.61 -13.48 -8.37
C LEU A 79 -5.05 -13.83 -7.93
N GLN A 80 -5.66 -14.85 -8.55
CA GLN A 80 -7.02 -15.33 -8.26
C GLN A 80 -7.08 -16.53 -7.31
N ARG A 81 -5.98 -16.83 -6.60
CA ARG A 81 -5.92 -17.99 -5.72
C ARG A 81 -6.42 -17.62 -4.33
N THR A 82 -7.66 -18.01 -4.03
CA THR A 82 -8.22 -17.86 -2.68
C THR A 82 -7.34 -18.52 -1.62
N GLY A 83 -7.18 -17.86 -0.48
CA GLY A 83 -6.40 -18.40 0.64
C GLY A 83 -4.88 -18.26 0.50
N ALA A 84 -4.39 -17.64 -0.59
CA ALA A 84 -2.97 -17.29 -0.73
C ALA A 84 -2.52 -16.21 0.27
N ILE A 85 -3.46 -15.50 0.88
CA ILE A 85 -3.24 -14.47 1.92
C ILE A 85 -4.06 -14.80 3.18
N PRO A 86 -3.66 -15.83 3.98
CA PRO A 86 -4.48 -16.33 5.08
C PRO A 86 -4.86 -15.28 6.13
N TRP A 87 -4.02 -14.26 6.33
CA TRP A 87 -4.25 -13.18 7.28
C TRP A 87 -5.31 -12.16 6.82
N TYR A 88 -5.64 -12.11 5.52
CA TYR A 88 -6.68 -11.24 4.97
C TYR A 88 -8.05 -11.92 4.97
N GLY A 89 -8.07 -13.24 4.83
CA GLY A 89 -9.26 -14.08 4.89
C GLY A 89 -9.16 -15.21 3.86
N ALA A 90 -9.52 -16.42 4.27
CA ALA A 90 -9.35 -17.61 3.42
C ALA A 90 -10.21 -17.58 2.14
N GLN A 91 -11.29 -16.81 2.14
CA GLN A 91 -12.18 -16.63 0.99
C GLN A 91 -11.70 -15.61 -0.05
N TYR A 92 -10.69 -14.82 0.27
CA TYR A 92 -10.19 -13.74 -0.60
C TYR A 92 -8.92 -14.16 -1.31
N ASP A 93 -8.73 -13.58 -2.49
CA ASP A 93 -7.50 -13.69 -3.28
C ASP A 93 -6.72 -12.36 -3.31
N LEU A 94 -5.60 -12.33 -4.04
CA LEU A 94 -4.79 -11.11 -4.16
C LEU A 94 -5.49 -10.02 -4.97
N GLU A 95 -6.34 -10.39 -5.94
CA GLU A 95 -7.11 -9.44 -6.72
C GLU A 95 -8.09 -8.68 -5.83
N ASP A 96 -8.81 -9.37 -4.95
CA ASP A 96 -9.69 -8.78 -3.94
C ASP A 96 -8.93 -7.82 -3.02
N LEU A 97 -7.77 -8.24 -2.50
CA LEU A 97 -6.94 -7.38 -1.64
C LEU A 97 -6.53 -6.10 -2.38
N ILE A 98 -6.01 -6.23 -3.61
CA ILE A 98 -5.57 -5.08 -4.40
C ILE A 98 -6.76 -4.16 -4.72
N ALA A 99 -7.89 -4.72 -5.14
CA ALA A 99 -9.07 -3.95 -5.51
C ALA A 99 -9.70 -3.22 -4.31
N TYR A 100 -9.95 -3.94 -3.22
CA TYR A 100 -10.69 -3.40 -2.08
C TYR A 100 -9.81 -2.59 -1.13
N GLN A 101 -8.64 -3.12 -0.77
CA GLN A 101 -7.79 -2.47 0.22
C GLN A 101 -6.93 -1.36 -0.39
N TYR A 102 -6.31 -1.59 -1.54
CA TYR A 102 -5.31 -0.66 -2.07
C TYR A 102 -5.88 0.32 -3.09
N TYR A 103 -6.58 -0.18 -4.10
CA TYR A 103 -7.20 0.68 -5.11
C TYR A 103 -8.36 1.48 -4.52
N GLY A 104 -9.23 0.85 -3.73
CA GLY A 104 -10.31 1.54 -3.01
C GLY A 104 -9.80 2.70 -2.15
N HIS A 105 -8.78 2.45 -1.33
CA HIS A 105 -8.15 3.44 -0.47
C HIS A 105 -7.51 4.60 -1.26
N LYS A 106 -6.80 4.29 -2.35
CA LYS A 106 -6.23 5.33 -3.24
C LYS A 106 -7.31 6.20 -3.87
N ARG A 107 -8.45 5.62 -4.25
CA ARG A 107 -9.60 6.37 -4.79
C ARG A 107 -10.23 7.28 -3.76
N GLU A 108 -10.39 6.81 -2.52
CA GLU A 108 -10.90 7.63 -1.42
C GLU A 108 -10.02 8.88 -1.23
N HIS A 109 -8.71 8.70 -1.14
CA HIS A 109 -7.76 9.82 -1.01
C HIS A 109 -7.72 10.73 -2.24
N SER A 110 -7.93 10.19 -3.44
CA SER A 110 -8.09 11.02 -4.65
C SER A 110 -9.29 11.96 -4.54
N GLY A 111 -10.40 11.49 -3.95
CA GLY A 111 -11.57 12.33 -3.65
C GLY A 111 -11.26 13.42 -2.61
N GLN A 112 -10.45 13.12 -1.60
CA GLN A 112 -10.00 14.11 -0.60
C GLN A 112 -9.12 15.19 -1.23
N VAL A 113 -8.18 14.82 -2.11
CA VAL A 113 -7.34 15.78 -2.86
C VAL A 113 -8.20 16.67 -3.74
N GLN A 114 -9.17 16.10 -4.45
CA GLN A 114 -10.11 16.89 -5.25
C GLN A 114 -10.89 17.88 -4.38
N THR A 115 -11.46 17.41 -3.26
CA THR A 115 -12.22 18.26 -2.33
C THR A 115 -11.36 19.40 -1.77
N PHE A 116 -10.12 19.10 -1.39
CA PHE A 116 -9.17 20.12 -0.91
C PHE A 116 -8.89 21.16 -2.00
N ARG A 117 -8.55 20.72 -3.22
CA ARG A 117 -8.31 21.61 -4.36
C ARG A 117 -9.52 22.49 -4.64
N ASP A 118 -10.72 21.93 -4.65
CA ASP A 118 -11.94 22.66 -4.98
C ASP A 118 -12.30 23.69 -3.90
N ARG A 119 -11.95 23.44 -2.63
CA ARG A 119 -12.15 24.38 -1.51
C ARG A 119 -11.17 25.56 -1.51
N PHE A 120 -9.94 25.35 -1.96
CA PHE A 120 -8.85 26.34 -1.88
C PHE A 120 -8.42 26.86 -3.26
N ARG A 121 -9.31 26.76 -4.25
CA ARG A 121 -9.15 27.37 -5.57
C ARG A 121 -9.45 28.86 -5.56
#